data_AF-A0A933LHP6-F1
#
_entry.id   AF-A0A933LHP6-F1
#
_cell.length_a   1.000
_cell.length_b   1.000
_cell.length_c   1.000
_cell.angle_alpha   90.00
_cell.angle_beta   90.00
_cell.angle_gamma   90.00
#
_symmetry.space_group_name_H-M   'P 1'
#
loop_
_entity.id
_entity.type
_entity.pdbx_description
1 polymer ?
#
loop_
_entity_poly.entity_id
_entity_poly.type
_entity_poly.pdbx_seq_one_letter_code
_entity_poly.pdbx_strand_id
1 'polypeptide(L)'
;MGNRKKDRKGRGERKRIERYKRTGKKLQPPLATYPGVKQVDYHRQLLPQLLWLESLLDLYGENRLPGIVYPFLDLVDALGTTGPDPVSGLVESFAFVPAAKRQSFVSDNRSVVEIAVIKPFLSALHLYRDCPMNWLMASYEGAHEDCDLDSAITSVKKWTASLLDRVGEHSNMVRAIVFARYLKA
;
A
#
# COMPACT_ATOMS: atom_id res chain seq x y z
N MET A 1 20.98 -26.73 -52.14
CA MET A 1 21.07 -26.75 -50.66
C MET A 1 21.39 -25.36 -50.16
N GLY A 2 20.39 -24.60 -49.70
CA GLY A 2 20.55 -23.22 -49.25
C GLY A 2 20.12 -23.08 -47.79
N ASN A 3 21.10 -22.93 -46.89
CA ASN A 3 20.88 -22.73 -45.45
C ASN A 3 20.28 -21.33 -45.19
N ARG A 4 18.99 -21.25 -44.88
CA ARG A 4 18.38 -20.05 -44.30
C ARG A 4 18.70 -20.02 -42.80
N LYS A 5 19.69 -19.20 -42.42
CA LYS A 5 19.90 -18.79 -41.02
C LYS A 5 18.66 -18.02 -40.55
N LYS A 6 18.07 -18.52 -39.46
CA LYS A 6 16.89 -17.94 -38.80
C LYS A 6 17.37 -16.77 -37.95
N ASP A 7 17.10 -15.54 -38.39
CA ASP A 7 17.37 -14.33 -37.61
C ASP A 7 16.59 -14.36 -36.30
N ARG A 8 17.32 -14.49 -35.19
CA ARG A 8 16.79 -14.32 -33.84
C ARG A 8 16.47 -12.85 -33.64
N LYS A 9 15.18 -12.49 -33.76
CA LYS A 9 14.60 -11.21 -33.34
C LYS A 9 15.21 -10.78 -32.00
N GLY A 10 15.91 -9.65 -32.03
CA GLY A 10 16.62 -9.07 -30.88
C GLY A 10 15.66 -8.86 -29.70
N ARG A 11 16.06 -9.40 -28.54
CA ARG A 11 15.57 -8.92 -27.24
C ARG A 11 15.94 -7.45 -27.17
N GLY A 12 14.94 -6.57 -27.13
CA GLY A 12 15.14 -5.13 -26.96
C GLY A 12 16.11 -4.85 -25.81
N GLU A 13 17.17 -4.10 -26.11
CA GLU A 13 18.12 -3.62 -25.12
C GLU A 13 17.37 -2.87 -24.03
N ARG A 14 17.39 -3.39 -22.80
CA ARG A 14 16.91 -2.66 -21.62
C ARG A 14 17.89 -1.54 -21.30
N LYS A 15 17.85 -0.44 -22.05
CA LYS A 15 18.51 0.83 -21.70
C LYS A 15 17.82 1.44 -20.49
N ARG A 16 18.20 1.05 -19.26
CA ARG A 16 17.62 1.67 -18.05
C ARG A 16 18.60 1.89 -16.88
N ILE A 17 19.82 1.36 -16.93
CA ILE A 17 20.75 1.40 -15.77
C ILE A 17 21.84 2.46 -15.91
N GLU A 18 22.09 3.01 -17.10
CA GLU A 18 23.20 3.96 -17.35
C GLU A 18 23.14 5.24 -16.50
N ARG A 19 21.95 5.68 -16.09
CA ARG A 19 21.76 6.90 -15.28
C ARG A 19 21.89 6.68 -13.77
N TYR A 20 22.06 5.44 -13.31
CA TYR A 20 22.14 5.12 -11.89
C TYR A 20 23.57 5.32 -11.38
N LYS A 21 23.72 6.09 -10.30
CA LYS A 21 25.03 6.28 -9.65
C LYS A 21 25.29 5.11 -8.71
N ARG A 22 26.42 4.43 -8.84
CA ARG A 22 26.81 3.37 -7.91
C ARG A 22 27.51 3.98 -6.69
N THR A 23 26.95 3.80 -5.51
CA THR A 23 27.51 4.25 -4.24
C THR A 23 27.75 3.01 -3.37
N GLY A 24 29.01 2.55 -3.31
CA GLY A 24 29.38 1.28 -2.67
C GLY A 24 28.75 0.06 -3.36
N LYS A 25 28.00 -0.75 -2.60
CA LYS A 25 27.28 -1.94 -3.12
C LYS A 25 25.87 -1.64 -3.64
N LYS A 26 25.37 -0.40 -3.53
CA LYS A 26 24.01 -0.03 -3.92
C LYS A 26 23.99 0.86 -5.17
N LEU A 27 23.03 0.62 -6.06
CA LEU A 27 22.73 1.48 -7.20
C LEU A 27 21.70 2.52 -6.76
N GLN A 28 22.05 3.80 -6.83
CA GLN A 28 21.16 4.91 -6.52
C GLN A 28 20.48 5.40 -7.81
N PRO A 29 19.14 5.46 -7.85
CA PRO A 29 18.42 6.07 -8.96
C PRO A 29 18.71 7.58 -9.03
N PRO A 30 18.60 8.20 -10.22
CA PRO A 30 18.86 9.64 -10.41
C PRO A 30 18.09 10.55 -9.45
N LEU A 31 16.87 10.17 -9.07
CA LEU A 31 16.07 10.98 -8.15
C LEU A 31 16.58 10.93 -6.70
N ALA A 32 17.25 9.86 -6.30
CA ALA A 32 17.78 9.71 -4.94
C ALA A 32 19.06 10.54 -4.70
N THR A 33 19.59 11.22 -5.72
CA THR A 33 20.73 12.13 -5.56
C THR A 33 20.31 13.56 -5.24
N TYR A 34 19.02 13.89 -5.30
CA TYR A 34 18.53 15.23 -4.94
C TYR A 34 18.40 15.39 -3.42
N PRO A 35 18.83 16.52 -2.85
CA PRO A 35 18.67 16.79 -1.42
C PRO A 35 17.18 16.83 -1.05
N GLY A 36 16.82 16.23 0.08
CA GLY A 36 15.44 16.14 0.57
C GLY A 36 14.61 14.99 0.00
N VAL A 37 15.07 14.30 -1.06
CA VAL A 37 14.38 13.12 -1.60
C VAL A 37 14.74 11.88 -0.79
N LYS A 38 13.78 11.38 0.00
CA LYS A 38 13.92 10.12 0.72
C LYS A 38 13.48 8.95 -0.16
N GLN A 39 14.24 7.86 -0.12
CA GLN A 39 13.79 6.61 -0.74
C GLN A 39 12.66 6.01 0.11
N VAL A 40 11.58 5.64 -0.56
CA VAL A 40 10.48 4.88 0.05
C VAL A 40 10.83 3.40 0.01
N ASP A 41 10.72 2.72 1.15
CA ASP A 41 10.83 1.26 1.20
C ASP A 41 9.57 0.63 0.60
N TYR A 42 9.72 0.02 -0.58
CA TYR A 42 8.59 -0.58 -1.28
C TYR A 42 7.87 -1.63 -0.42
N HIS A 43 8.59 -2.48 0.31
CA HIS A 43 7.99 -3.60 1.03
C HIS A 43 7.34 -3.16 2.34
N ARG A 44 7.92 -2.17 3.02
CA ARG A 44 7.45 -1.70 4.33
C ARG A 44 6.41 -0.59 4.24
N GLN A 45 6.52 0.29 3.24
CA GLN A 45 5.71 1.50 3.16
C GLN A 45 4.67 1.40 2.04
N LEU A 46 5.06 1.03 0.81
CA LEU A 46 4.17 1.09 -0.34
C LEU A 46 3.32 -0.17 -0.54
N LEU A 47 3.92 -1.36 -0.39
CA LEU A 47 3.23 -2.62 -0.64
C LEU A 47 2.04 -2.85 0.31
N PRO A 48 2.15 -2.64 1.63
CA PRO A 48 1.00 -2.81 2.53
C PRO A 48 -0.14 -1.86 2.16
N GLN A 49 0.18 -0.66 1.67
CA GLN A 49 -0.82 0.30 1.22
C GLN A 49 -1.54 -0.17 -0.03
N LEU A 50 -0.80 -0.65 -1.03
CA LEU A 50 -1.40 -1.16 -2.25
C LEU A 50 -2.26 -2.40 -1.96
N LEU A 51 -1.80 -3.27 -1.05
CA LEU A 51 -2.57 -4.44 -0.63
C LEU A 51 -3.86 -4.06 0.11
N TRP A 52 -3.83 -3.02 0.94
CA TRP A 52 -5.01 -2.51 1.63
C TRP A 52 -6.07 -1.98 0.66
N LEU A 53 -5.65 -1.15 -0.30
CA LEU A 53 -6.57 -0.60 -1.30
C LEU A 53 -7.09 -1.68 -2.25
N GLU A 54 -6.23 -2.61 -2.66
CA GLU A 54 -6.62 -3.75 -3.48
C GLU A 54 -7.62 -4.65 -2.74
N SER A 55 -7.47 -4.83 -1.43
CA SER A 55 -8.39 -5.67 -0.67
C SER A 55 -9.75 -5.02 -0.45
N LEU A 56 -9.79 -3.69 -0.30
CA LEU A 56 -11.04 -2.93 -0.33
C LEU A 56 -11.73 -3.03 -1.69
N LEU A 57 -10.96 -2.94 -2.78
CA LEU A 57 -11.47 -3.04 -4.14
C LEU A 57 -12.03 -4.44 -4.43
N ASP A 58 -11.32 -5.48 -4.00
CA ASP A 58 -11.74 -6.87 -4.13
C ASP A 58 -13.05 -7.17 -3.37
N LEU A 59 -13.23 -6.56 -2.19
CA LEU A 59 -14.40 -6.79 -1.35
C LEU A 59 -15.62 -5.93 -1.74
N TYR A 60 -15.42 -4.66 -2.09
CA TYR A 60 -16.51 -3.69 -2.25
C TYR A 60 -16.71 -3.20 -3.69
N GLY A 61 -15.75 -3.45 -4.58
CA GLY A 61 -15.75 -2.94 -5.94
C GLY A 61 -15.40 -1.44 -6.03
N GLU A 62 -15.10 -1.02 -7.26
CA GLU A 62 -14.57 0.31 -7.57
C GLU A 62 -15.51 1.44 -7.14
N ASN A 63 -16.80 1.32 -7.45
CA ASN A 63 -17.79 2.38 -7.23
C ASN A 63 -17.96 2.77 -5.75
N ARG A 64 -17.66 1.86 -4.82
CA ARG A 64 -17.81 2.11 -3.38
C ARG A 64 -16.53 2.57 -2.71
N LEU A 65 -15.39 2.37 -3.37
CA LEU A 65 -14.07 2.56 -2.77
C LEU A 65 -13.84 4.01 -2.29
N PRO A 66 -14.14 5.07 -3.06
CA PRO A 66 -14.00 6.45 -2.57
C PRO A 66 -14.88 6.76 -1.35
N GLY A 67 -16.10 6.21 -1.32
CA GLY A 67 -17.07 6.39 -0.24
C GLY A 67 -16.69 5.66 1.06
N ILE A 68 -15.71 4.76 1.02
CA ILE A 68 -15.17 4.08 2.21
C ILE A 68 -13.85 4.71 2.62
N VAL A 69 -12.93 4.88 1.67
CA VAL A 69 -11.55 5.33 1.95
C VAL A 69 -11.52 6.77 2.45
N TYR A 70 -12.23 7.70 1.79
CA TYR A 70 -12.11 9.10 2.15
C TYR A 70 -12.73 9.43 3.52
N PRO A 71 -13.94 8.96 3.87
CA PRO A 71 -14.49 9.20 5.21
C PRO A 71 -13.65 8.56 6.31
N PHE A 72 -13.12 7.35 6.09
CA PHE A 72 -12.21 6.72 7.05
C PHE A 72 -10.99 7.59 7.32
N LEU A 73 -10.31 8.02 6.26
CA LEU A 73 -9.10 8.82 6.41
C LEU A 73 -9.39 10.23 6.97
N ASP A 74 -10.54 10.83 6.66
CA ASP A 74 -10.96 12.12 7.27
C ASP A 74 -11.14 11.99 8.80
N LEU A 75 -11.67 10.86 9.28
CA LEU A 75 -11.73 10.57 10.71
C LEU A 75 -10.34 10.41 11.33
N VAL A 76 -9.41 9.75 10.63
CA VAL A 76 -8.03 9.60 11.11
C VAL A 76 -7.33 10.96 11.17
N ASP A 77 -7.54 11.83 10.18
CA ASP A 77 -6.99 13.19 10.16
C ASP A 77 -7.49 14.05 11.32
N ALA A 78 -8.75 13.87 11.74
CA ALA A 78 -9.31 14.58 12.90
C ALA A 78 -8.56 14.30 14.22
N LEU A 79 -7.79 13.19 14.29
CA LEU A 79 -6.93 12.93 15.44
C LEU A 79 -5.72 13.87 15.52
N GLY A 80 -5.38 14.53 14.41
CA GLY A 80 -4.12 15.24 14.23
C GLY A 80 -2.94 14.29 14.10
N THR A 81 -1.90 14.74 13.41
CA THR A 81 -0.63 14.01 13.26
C THR A 81 0.43 14.63 14.15
N THR A 82 1.42 13.83 14.58
CA THR A 82 2.64 14.33 15.24
C THR A 82 3.64 14.93 14.25
N GLY A 83 3.33 14.92 12.95
CA GLY A 83 4.13 15.47 11.86
C GLY A 83 3.47 16.69 11.21
N PRO A 84 4.16 17.34 10.26
CA PRO A 84 3.63 18.53 9.57
C PRO A 84 2.53 18.22 8.55
N ASP A 85 2.41 16.97 8.12
CA ASP A 85 1.52 16.56 7.03
C ASP A 85 0.28 15.80 7.59
N PRO A 86 -0.89 15.91 6.94
CA PRO A 86 -2.05 15.07 7.24
C PRO A 86 -1.78 13.59 6.94
N VAL A 87 -2.63 12.70 7.45
CA VAL A 87 -2.65 11.28 7.09
C VAL A 87 -3.08 11.17 5.64
N SER A 88 -2.07 11.11 4.78
CA SER A 88 -2.19 11.07 3.32
C SER A 88 -2.81 9.78 2.76
N GLY A 89 -3.24 8.86 3.63
CA GLY A 89 -3.66 7.52 3.23
C GLY A 89 -2.49 6.62 2.81
N LEU A 90 -1.24 7.13 2.88
CA LEU A 90 -0.04 6.30 2.91
C LEU A 90 -0.05 5.50 4.19
N VAL A 91 0.22 4.19 4.12
CA VAL A 91 0.29 3.34 5.32
C VAL A 91 1.27 3.92 6.35
N GLU A 92 2.41 4.45 5.91
CA GLU A 92 3.37 5.12 6.79
C GLU A 92 2.78 6.28 7.59
N SER A 93 1.83 7.02 7.03
CA SER A 93 1.25 8.18 7.70
C SER A 93 0.44 7.82 8.96
N PHE A 94 -0.03 6.57 9.07
CA PHE A 94 -0.68 6.07 10.29
C PHE A 94 0.29 5.94 11.48
N ALA A 95 1.61 5.92 11.23
CA ALA A 95 2.60 5.97 12.30
C ALA A 95 2.57 7.31 13.05
N PHE A 96 2.17 8.40 12.38
CA PHE A 96 2.13 9.75 12.96
C PHE A 96 0.88 10.02 13.80
N VAL A 97 -0.09 9.09 13.83
CA VAL A 97 -1.24 9.22 14.74
C VAL A 97 -0.74 9.05 16.19
N PRO A 98 -1.02 10.01 17.09
CA PRO A 98 -0.58 9.94 18.49
C PRO A 98 -1.04 8.65 19.18
N ALA A 99 -0.12 7.92 19.80
CA ALA A 99 -0.43 6.64 20.45
C ALA A 99 -1.57 6.75 21.47
N ALA A 100 -1.63 7.86 22.22
CA ALA A 100 -2.66 8.13 23.22
C ALA A 100 -4.09 8.24 22.63
N LYS A 101 -4.24 8.50 21.33
CA LYS A 101 -5.55 8.65 20.66
C LYS A 101 -6.00 7.40 19.92
N ARG A 102 -5.10 6.42 19.72
CA ARG A 102 -5.35 5.24 18.88
C ARG A 102 -6.47 4.35 19.44
N GLN A 103 -6.43 4.07 20.74
CA GLN A 103 -7.40 3.17 21.37
C GLN A 103 -8.81 3.78 21.38
N SER A 104 -8.94 5.06 21.75
CA SER A 104 -10.24 5.75 21.72
C SER A 104 -10.79 5.84 20.29
N PHE A 105 -9.95 6.17 19.30
CA PHE A 105 -10.35 6.19 17.90
C PHE A 105 -10.97 4.87 17.44
N VAL A 106 -10.30 3.76 17.76
CA VAL A 106 -10.74 2.41 17.37
C VAL A 106 -12.06 2.05 18.05
N SER A 107 -12.22 2.43 19.33
CA SER A 107 -13.46 2.23 20.09
C SER A 107 -14.62 3.06 19.49
N ASP A 108 -14.40 4.35 19.31
CA ASP A 108 -15.43 5.32 18.89
C ASP A 108 -15.85 5.13 17.43
N ASN A 109 -14.96 4.58 16.59
CA ASN A 109 -15.18 4.41 15.15
C ASN A 109 -15.18 2.93 14.72
N ARG A 110 -15.55 2.01 15.63
CA ARG A 110 -15.46 0.56 15.41
C ARG A 110 -16.04 0.11 14.07
N SER A 111 -17.25 0.57 13.72
CA SER A 111 -17.91 0.18 12.47
C SER A 111 -17.16 0.64 11.22
N VAL A 112 -16.59 1.85 11.27
CA VAL A 112 -15.83 2.43 10.15
C VAL A 112 -14.48 1.71 10.01
N VAL A 113 -13.79 1.43 11.12
CA VAL A 113 -12.56 0.63 11.14
C VAL A 113 -12.82 -0.78 10.63
N GLU A 114 -13.96 -1.37 11.01
CA GLU A 114 -14.33 -2.72 10.57
C GLU A 114 -14.52 -2.79 9.05
N ILE A 115 -15.23 -1.82 8.47
CA ILE A 115 -15.49 -1.74 7.03
C ILE A 115 -14.21 -1.40 6.26
N ALA A 116 -13.46 -0.39 6.72
CA ALA A 116 -12.33 0.13 5.96
C ALA A 116 -11.06 -0.73 6.10
N VAL A 117 -10.92 -1.50 7.19
CA VAL A 117 -9.64 -2.16 7.52
C VAL A 117 -9.82 -3.62 7.92
N ILE A 118 -10.69 -3.93 8.89
CA ILE A 118 -10.75 -5.30 9.44
C ILE A 118 -11.28 -6.29 8.40
N LYS A 119 -12.49 -6.08 7.87
CA LYS A 119 -13.09 -6.97 6.86
C LYS A 119 -12.20 -7.16 5.63
N PRO A 120 -11.64 -6.10 5.01
CA PRO A 120 -10.85 -6.26 3.80
C PRO A 120 -9.41 -6.68 4.06
N PHE A 121 -8.77 -6.28 5.17
CA PHE A 121 -7.31 -6.27 5.27
C PHE A 121 -6.73 -6.96 6.51
N LEU A 122 -7.57 -7.44 7.44
CA LEU A 122 -7.12 -8.09 8.68
C LEU A 122 -6.12 -9.23 8.40
N SER A 123 -6.39 -10.10 7.44
CA SER A 123 -5.53 -11.26 7.14
C SER A 123 -4.13 -10.83 6.69
N ALA A 124 -4.00 -9.74 5.92
CA ALA A 124 -2.70 -9.22 5.53
C ALA A 124 -2.00 -8.51 6.70
N LEU A 125 -2.72 -7.78 7.55
CA LEU A 125 -2.10 -7.15 8.72
C LEU A 125 -1.46 -8.17 9.67
N HIS A 126 -2.04 -9.37 9.82
CA HIS A 126 -1.41 -10.46 10.57
C HIS A 126 -0.04 -10.89 9.99
N LEU A 127 0.12 -10.82 8.67
CA LEU A 127 1.38 -11.09 7.97
C LEU A 127 2.38 -9.92 8.05
N TYR A 128 1.87 -8.69 8.20
CA TYR A 128 2.67 -7.46 8.29
C TYR A 128 2.59 -6.82 9.68
N ARG A 129 3.14 -7.49 10.71
CA ARG A 129 3.09 -7.00 12.11
C ARG A 129 3.74 -5.63 12.33
N ASP A 130 4.76 -5.31 11.53
CA ASP A 130 5.44 -4.01 11.57
C ASP A 130 4.71 -2.92 10.77
N CYS A 131 3.54 -3.22 10.20
CA CYS A 131 2.73 -2.27 9.46
C CYS A 131 2.26 -1.14 10.40
N PRO A 132 2.46 0.14 10.06
CA PRO A 132 1.96 1.27 10.85
C PRO A 132 0.45 1.29 11.07
N MET A 133 -0.35 0.56 10.28
CA MET A 133 -1.80 0.39 10.48
C MET A 133 -2.15 -0.67 11.53
N ASN A 134 -1.18 -1.42 12.06
CA ASN A 134 -1.44 -2.59 12.93
C ASN A 134 -2.21 -2.22 14.22
N TRP A 135 -2.09 -0.99 14.71
CA TRP A 135 -2.87 -0.53 15.87
C TRP A 135 -4.39 -0.50 15.63
N LEU A 136 -4.84 -0.49 14.37
CA LEU A 136 -6.25 -0.57 14.01
C LEU A 136 -6.84 -1.96 14.29
N MET A 137 -6.01 -3.00 14.46
CA MET A 137 -6.46 -4.33 14.86
C MET A 137 -6.90 -4.41 16.32
N ALA A 138 -6.63 -3.38 17.14
CA ALA A 138 -6.96 -3.40 18.56
C ALA A 138 -8.47 -3.58 18.86
N SER A 139 -9.37 -3.28 17.92
CA SER A 139 -10.81 -3.54 18.05
C SER A 139 -11.21 -5.01 17.87
N TYR A 140 -10.31 -5.85 17.37
CA TYR A 140 -10.64 -7.22 17.00
C TYR A 140 -10.26 -8.16 18.15
N GLU A 141 -11.27 -8.56 18.91
CA GLU A 141 -11.16 -9.67 19.88
C GLU A 141 -10.67 -10.92 19.12
N GLY A 142 -9.53 -11.50 19.52
CA GLY A 142 -8.94 -12.67 18.85
C GLY A 142 -7.88 -12.37 17.78
N ALA A 143 -7.39 -11.13 17.66
CA ALA A 143 -6.34 -10.70 16.71
C ALA A 143 -5.00 -11.47 16.76
N HIS A 144 -4.88 -12.49 17.61
CA HIS A 144 -3.70 -13.32 17.72
C HIS A 144 -3.95 -14.83 17.61
N GLU A 145 -5.21 -15.29 17.63
CA GLU A 145 -5.49 -16.74 17.79
C GLU A 145 -6.16 -17.40 16.57
N ASP A 146 -6.86 -16.65 15.71
CA ASP A 146 -7.66 -17.26 14.60
C ASP A 146 -7.29 -16.80 13.18
N CYS A 147 -6.04 -16.38 12.93
CA CYS A 147 -5.63 -16.10 11.56
C CYS A 147 -5.25 -17.40 10.83
N ASP A 148 -6.14 -17.91 9.97
CA ASP A 148 -5.80 -18.91 8.98
C ASP A 148 -4.72 -18.35 8.03
N LEU A 149 -3.48 -18.77 8.28
CA LEU A 149 -2.30 -18.30 7.58
C LEU A 149 -2.37 -18.65 6.08
N ASP A 150 -2.97 -19.79 5.72
CA ASP A 150 -3.05 -20.24 4.33
C ASP A 150 -4.04 -19.37 3.53
N SER A 151 -5.19 -19.06 4.14
CA SER A 151 -6.14 -18.11 3.56
C SER A 151 -5.55 -16.69 3.45
N ALA A 152 -4.81 -16.25 4.47
CA ALA A 152 -4.13 -14.94 4.45
C ALA A 152 -3.09 -14.86 3.33
N ILE A 153 -2.23 -15.88 3.18
CA ILE A 153 -1.24 -15.95 2.11
C ILE A 153 -1.93 -16.01 0.74
N THR A 154 -3.03 -16.74 0.61
CA THR A 154 -3.80 -16.83 -0.64
C THR A 154 -4.36 -15.48 -1.06
N SER A 155 -4.93 -14.72 -0.11
CA SER A 155 -5.44 -13.37 -0.35
C SER A 155 -4.33 -12.41 -0.77
N VAL A 156 -3.19 -12.41 -0.05
CA VAL A 156 -2.03 -11.58 -0.42
C VAL A 156 -1.48 -11.94 -1.80
N LYS A 157 -1.41 -13.23 -2.15
CA LYS A 157 -1.00 -13.68 -3.49
C LYS A 157 -1.93 -13.15 -4.57
N LYS A 158 -3.25 -13.25 -4.35
CA LYS A 158 -4.28 -12.74 -5.26
C LYS A 158 -4.12 -11.23 -5.49
N TRP A 159 -4.08 -10.44 -4.43
CA TRP A 159 -3.92 -8.98 -4.52
C TRP A 159 -2.59 -8.57 -5.15
N THR A 160 -1.50 -9.26 -4.78
CA THR A 160 -0.19 -9.00 -5.40
C THR A 160 -0.22 -9.30 -6.90
N ALA A 161 -0.84 -10.40 -7.33
CA ALA A 161 -0.97 -10.75 -8.74
C ALA A 161 -1.77 -9.71 -9.52
N SER A 162 -2.85 -9.19 -8.94
CA SER A 162 -3.65 -8.10 -9.52
C SER A 162 -2.82 -6.82 -9.72
N LEU A 163 -1.99 -6.48 -8.74
CA LEU A 163 -1.11 -5.30 -8.79
C LEU A 163 0.09 -5.46 -9.75
N LEU A 164 0.41 -6.67 -10.22
CA LEU A 164 1.51 -6.92 -11.14
C LEU A 164 1.23 -6.49 -12.58
N ASP A 165 -0.04 -6.27 -12.95
CA ASP A 165 -0.36 -5.64 -14.23
C ASP A 165 -0.01 -4.14 -14.18
N ARG A 166 1.27 -3.84 -14.46
CA ARG A 166 1.86 -2.51 -14.29
C ARG A 166 1.24 -1.41 -15.16
N VAL A 167 0.48 -1.80 -16.20
CA VAL A 167 -0.08 -0.88 -17.21
C VAL A 167 -1.61 -0.93 -17.24
N GLY A 168 -2.23 -1.93 -16.60
CA GLY A 168 -3.67 -2.04 -16.49
C GLY A 168 -4.32 -0.85 -15.79
N GLU A 169 -5.50 -0.47 -16.27
CA GLU A 169 -6.36 0.58 -15.70
C GLU A 169 -6.59 0.36 -14.20
N HIS A 170 -6.82 -0.89 -13.81
CA HIS A 170 -6.98 -1.34 -12.42
C HIS A 170 -5.82 -0.93 -11.50
N SER A 171 -4.58 -1.28 -11.83
CA SER A 171 -3.44 -1.00 -10.94
C SER A 171 -3.09 0.50 -10.90
N ASN A 172 -3.38 1.23 -11.97
CA ASN A 172 -3.23 2.68 -12.01
C ASN A 172 -4.28 3.38 -11.14
N MET A 173 -5.52 2.92 -11.15
CA MET A 173 -6.58 3.43 -10.29
C MET A 173 -6.24 3.23 -8.81
N VAL A 174 -5.82 2.03 -8.41
CA VAL A 174 -5.43 1.74 -7.01
C VAL A 174 -4.33 2.70 -6.53
N ARG A 175 -3.36 3.01 -7.39
CA ARG A 175 -2.32 4.00 -7.10
C ARG A 175 -2.87 5.44 -7.07
N ALA A 176 -3.80 5.77 -7.95
CA ALA A 176 -4.35 7.12 -8.11
C ALA A 176 -5.21 7.56 -6.92
N ILE A 177 -5.90 6.65 -6.23
CA ILE A 177 -6.76 6.97 -5.07
C ILE A 177 -5.97 7.67 -3.95
N VAL A 178 -4.72 7.28 -3.76
CA VAL A 178 -3.82 7.91 -2.79
C VAL A 178 -3.47 9.33 -3.21
N PHE A 179 -3.16 9.52 -4.50
CA PHE A 179 -2.82 10.83 -5.06
C PHE A 179 -4.03 11.78 -5.07
N ALA A 180 -5.23 11.26 -5.30
CA ALA A 180 -6.46 12.06 -5.27
C ALA A 180 -6.67 12.75 -3.91
N ARG A 181 -6.19 12.17 -2.81
CA ARG A 181 -6.25 12.80 -1.48
C ARG A 181 -5.39 14.07 -1.40
N TYR A 182 -4.24 14.12 -2.06
CA TYR A 182 -3.39 15.31 -2.13
C TYR A 182 -3.97 16.42 -3.04
N LEU A 183 -5.00 16.10 -3.82
CA LEU A 183 -5.72 17.06 -4.67
C LEU A 183 -7.00 17.60 -3.98
N LYS A 184 -7.36 17.08 -2.81
CA LYS A 184 -8.47 17.59 -1.99
C LYS A 184 -8.00 18.89 -1.32
N ALA A 185 -8.21 20.00 -2.02
CA ALA A 185 -8.03 21.37 -1.52
C ALA A 185 -9.18 21.78 -0.58
#